data_AF-A0A1G1F328-F1
#
_entry.id   AF-A0A1G1F328-F1
#
_cell.length_a   1.000
_cell.length_b   1.000
_cell.length_c   1.000
_cell.angle_alpha   90.00
_cell.angle_beta   90.00
_cell.angle_gamma   90.00
#
_symmetry.space_group_name_H-M   'P 1'
#
loop_
_entity.id
_entity.type
_entity.pdbx_description
1 polymer ?
#
loop_
_entity_poly.entity_id
_entity_poly.type
_entity_poly.pdbx_seq_one_letter_code
_entity_poly.pdbx_strand_id
1 'polypeptide(L)' 'MDTLKEKIKEMEREEIINALKECNWVMVRAAKKLGITERMIGYKIKKYGLRIKEVQWINVIQEKESSKN' A
#
# COMPACT_ATOMS: atom_id res chain seq x y z
N MET A 1 0.85 -27.03 -13.00
CA MET A 1 1.84 -27.02 -11.91
C MET A 1 2.44 -25.63 -11.91
N ASP A 2 2.17 -24.84 -10.89
CA ASP A 2 2.75 -23.49 -10.79
C ASP A 2 4.25 -23.58 -10.52
N THR A 3 5.01 -22.78 -11.26
CA THR A 3 6.46 -22.67 -11.08
C THR A 3 6.78 -22.00 -9.75
N LEU A 4 7.99 -22.22 -9.21
CA LEU A 4 8.46 -21.52 -8.02
C LEU A 4 8.35 -19.99 -8.18
N LYS A 5 8.61 -19.49 -9.39
CA LYS A 5 8.53 -18.07 -9.73
C LYS A 5 7.11 -17.52 -9.58
N GLU A 6 6.10 -18.28 -9.96
CA GLU A 6 4.69 -17.89 -9.82
C GLU A 6 4.25 -17.89 -8.35
N LYS A 7 4.66 -18.90 -7.57
CA LYS A 7 4.37 -18.95 -6.13
C LYS A 7 4.95 -17.77 -5.37
N ILE A 8 6.22 -17.42 -5.62
CA ILE A 8 6.86 -16.26 -5.00
C ILE A 8 6.14 -14.97 -5.40
N LYS A 9 5.68 -14.87 -6.66
CA LYS A 9 4.96 -13.70 -7.15
C LYS A 9 3.62 -13.53 -6.42
N GLU A 10 2.87 -14.60 -6.19
CA GLU A 10 1.59 -14.51 -5.48
C GLU A 10 1.80 -14.19 -4.00
N MET A 11 2.74 -14.87 -3.33
CA MET A 11 3.08 -14.56 -1.93
C MET A 11 3.50 -13.10 -1.75
N GLU A 12 4.35 -12.57 -2.63
CA GLU A 12 4.77 -11.16 -2.57
C GLU A 12 3.58 -10.21 -2.78
N ARG A 13 2.66 -10.55 -3.70
CA ARG A 13 1.46 -9.77 -3.97
C ARG A 13 0.51 -9.76 -2.77
N GLU A 14 0.27 -10.91 -2.16
CA GLU A 14 -0.59 -11.06 -0.97
C GLU A 14 -0.04 -10.26 0.21
N GLU A 15 1.26 -10.36 0.47
CA GLU A 15 1.91 -9.66 1.58
C GLU A 15 1.83 -8.13 1.41
N ILE A 16 1.98 -7.62 0.18
CA ILE A 16 1.78 -6.20 -0.12
C ILE A 16 0.33 -5.77 0.13
N ILE A 17 -0.65 -6.60 -0.26
CA ILE A 17 -2.08 -6.31 -0.03
C ILE A 17 -2.39 -6.28 1.47
N ASN A 18 -1.87 -7.25 2.23
CA ASN A 18 -2.09 -7.33 3.69
C ASN A 18 -1.48 -6.11 4.39
N ALA A 19 -0.24 -5.76 4.08
CA ALA A 19 0.40 -4.57 4.63
C ALA A 19 -0.34 -3.28 4.27
N LEU A 20 -0.86 -3.16 3.04
CA LEU A 20 -1.70 -2.03 2.65
C LEU A 20 -2.99 -1.97 3.46
N LYS A 21 -3.72 -3.09 3.61
CA LYS A 21 -4.96 -3.15 4.42
C LYS A 21 -4.71 -2.74 5.88
N GLU A 22 -3.69 -3.31 6.51
CA GLU A 22 -3.33 -3.01 7.91
C GLU A 22 -2.88 -1.56 8.11
N CYS A 23 -2.37 -0.93 7.05
CA CYS A 23 -1.90 0.45 7.08
C CYS A 23 -2.92 1.47 6.54
N ASN A 24 -4.21 1.11 6.46
CA ASN A 24 -5.27 1.96 5.90
C ASN A 24 -4.92 2.47 4.49
N TRP A 25 -4.31 1.61 3.68
CA TRP A 25 -3.86 1.89 2.31
C TRP A 25 -2.83 3.02 2.17
N VAL A 26 -2.18 3.42 3.27
CA VAL A 26 -1.08 4.40 3.25
C VAL A 26 0.21 3.70 2.83
N MET A 27 0.64 3.93 1.57
CA MET A 27 1.82 3.29 0.98
C MET A 27 3.09 3.42 1.83
N VAL A 28 3.36 4.62 2.37
CA VAL A 28 4.54 4.88 3.21
C VAL A 28 4.55 4.00 4.47
N ARG A 29 3.37 3.80 5.09
CA ARG A 29 3.23 2.97 6.29
C ARG A 29 3.38 1.49 5.95
N ALA A 30 2.77 1.05 4.85
CA ALA A 30 2.90 -0.32 4.34
C ALA A 30 4.36 -0.64 3.95
N ALA A 31 5.05 0.27 3.27
CA ALA A 31 6.46 0.12 2.92
C ALA A 31 7.34 -0.05 4.17
N LYS A 32 7.16 0.82 5.18
CA LYS A 32 7.86 0.73 6.47
C LYS A 32 7.59 -0.60 7.16
N LYS A 33 6.33 -1.07 7.19
CA LYS A 33 5.95 -2.35 7.78
C LYS A 33 6.63 -3.52 7.08
N LEU A 34 6.73 -3.48 5.76
CA LEU A 34 7.38 -4.51 4.94
C LEU A 34 8.91 -4.41 4.93
N GLY A 35 9.51 -3.40 5.58
CA GLY A 35 10.96 -3.20 5.57
C GLY A 35 11.54 -2.81 4.21
N ILE A 36 10.72 -2.19 3.34
CA ILE A 36 11.14 -1.75 2.00
C ILE A 36 10.95 -0.24 1.82
N THR A 37 11.52 0.31 0.75
CA THR A 37 11.33 1.72 0.42
C THR A 37 9.97 1.98 -0.21
N GLU A 38 9.47 3.21 -0.06
CA GLU A 38 8.23 3.67 -0.71
C GLU A 38 8.28 3.50 -2.23
N ARG A 39 9.44 3.78 -2.85
CA ARG A 39 9.67 3.55 -4.28
C ARG A 39 9.49 2.07 -4.64
N MET A 40 10.01 1.15 -3.82
CA MET A 40 9.91 -0.29 -4.07
C MET A 40 8.45 -0.75 -4.03
N ILE A 41 7.68 -0.38 -2.99
CA ILE A 41 6.27 -0.77 -2.90
C ILE A 41 5.46 -0.18 -4.07
N GLY A 42 5.75 1.06 -4.48
CA GLY A 42 5.12 1.70 -5.64
C GLY A 42 5.36 0.92 -6.95
N TYR A 43 6.60 0.48 -7.19
CA TYR A 43 6.90 -0.38 -8.34
C TYR A 43 6.15 -1.70 -8.30
N LYS A 44 6.05 -2.33 -7.12
CA LYS A 44 5.36 -3.62 -6.97
C LYS A 44 3.85 -3.49 -7.14
N ILE A 45 3.25 -2.43 -6.59
CA ILE A 45 1.84 -2.07 -6.79
C ILE A 45 1.53 -1.94 -8.29
N LYS A 46 2.37 -1.20 -9.03
CA LYS A 46 2.24 -1.04 -10.49
C LYS A 46 2.42 -2.38 -11.22
N LYS A 47 3.45 -3.16 -10.85
CA LYS A 47 3.76 -4.47 -11.43
C LYS A 47 2.61 -5.47 -11.24
N TYR A 48 1.93 -5.44 -10.11
CA TYR A 48 0.82 -6.35 -9.77
C TYR A 48 -0.56 -5.81 -10.11
N GLY A 49 -0.63 -4.62 -10.71
CA GLY A 49 -1.90 -3.99 -11.08
C GLY A 49 -2.81 -3.77 -9.87
N LEU A 50 -2.24 -3.56 -8.68
CA LEU A 50 -3.00 -3.30 -7.46
C LEU A 50 -3.61 -1.90 -7.58
N ARG A 51 -4.91 -1.84 -7.88
CA ARG A 51 -5.63 -0.58 -7.94
C ARG A 51 -6.06 -0.18 -6.54
N ILE A 52 -5.45 0.87 -6.03
CA ILE A 52 -5.93 1.55 -4.81
C ILE A 52 -7.18 2.34 -5.23
N LYS A 53 -8.34 1.69 -5.23
CA LYS A 53 -9.59 2.33 -5.64
C LYS A 53 -10.46 2.81 -4.47
N GLU A 54 -9.98 2.76 -3.24
CA GLU A 54 -10.79 3.10 -2.06
C GLU A 54 -9.96 3.70 -0.91
N VAL A 55 -9.08 4.63 -1.24
CA VAL A 55 -8.71 5.72 -0.31
C VAL A 55 -8.95 7.03 -1.05
N GLN A 56 -10.21 7.25 -1.39
CA GLN A 56 -10.73 8.59 -1.54
C GLN A 56 -11.05 9.10 -0.13
N TRP A 57 -10.56 10.31 0.19
CA TRP A 57 -11.07 11.17 1.28
C TRP A 57 -10.77 10.77 2.74
N ILE A 58 -9.54 11.06 3.20
CA ILE A 58 -9.33 11.57 4.57
C ILE A 58 -8.49 12.85 4.42
N ASN A 59 -9.11 14.01 4.26
CA ASN A 59 -9.48 14.93 5.35
C ASN A 59 -8.34 15.41 6.26
N VAL A 60 -7.06 15.08 5.99
CA VAL A 60 -5.90 15.66 6.69
C VAL A 60 -5.72 17.17 6.41
N ILE A 61 -6.51 17.75 5.51
CA ILE A 61 -6.48 19.19 5.21
C ILE A 61 -7.55 19.98 5.99
N GLN A 62 -8.62 19.35 6.52
CA GLN A 62 -9.71 20.10 7.18
C GLN A 62 -9.54 20.30 8.69
N GLU A 63 -8.69 19.53 9.38
CA GLU A 63 -8.47 19.71 10.82
C GLU A 63 -7.56 20.90 11.16
N LYS A 64 -6.84 21.45 10.17
CA LYS A 64 -6.04 22.67 10.35
C LYS A 64 -6.84 23.97 10.21
N GLU A 65 -8.08 23.93 9.73
CA GLU A 65 -8.93 25.13 9.59
C GLU A 65 -9.91 25.33 10.76
N SER A 66 -10.17 24.30 11.59
CA SER A 66 -11.12 24.41 12.72
C SER A 66 -10.49 24.88 14.05
N SER A 67 -9.17 24.80 14.20
CA SER A 67 -8.46 25.27 15.43
C SER A 67 -7.88 26.68 15.30
N LYS A 68 -8.39 27.49 14.36
CA LYS A 68 -8.07 28.92 14.29
C LYS A 68 -9.32 29.75 14.00
N ASN A 69 -10.37 29.51 14.79
CA ASN A 69 -11.37 30.51 15.12
C ASN A 69 -11.41 30.65 16.65
#